data_AF-A0A1H3V1X4-F1
#
_entry.id   AF-A0A1H3V1X4-F1
#
_cell.length_a   1.000
_cell.length_b   1.000
_cell.length_c   1.000
_cell.angle_alpha   90.00
_cell.angle_beta   90.00
_cell.angle_gamma   90.00
#
_symmetry.space_group_name_H-M   'P 1'
#
loop_
_entity.id
_entity.type
_entity.pdbx_description
1 polymer ?
#
loop_
_entity_poly.entity_id
_entity_poly.type
_entity_poly.pdbx_seq_one_letter_code
_entity_poly.pdbx_strand_id
1 'polypeptide(L)'
;MTCMESKGLLVHSNGYRLLKGRVSEAGRIYSITVVTHQRRPLFRDFRVGRLVVDQLKHIHHADHVRSLAWVVMPDHIHWLFELRDSSLGEVMCRFKSRSSLQINRHFKSQGRLWQKGYHDRALRKEEDLKAIARYIVFNPVRAGLVQRLGDYPLWDAIWL
;
A
#
# COMPACT_ATOMS: atom_id res chain seq x y z
N MET A 1 -24.98 -21.50 28.53
CA MET A 1 -24.68 -20.07 28.31
C MET A 1 -23.37 -19.98 27.55
N THR A 2 -23.48 -19.84 26.24
CA THR A 2 -22.39 -19.93 25.26
C THR A 2 -21.79 -18.54 25.07
N CYS A 3 -20.50 -18.35 25.34
CA CYS A 3 -19.79 -17.12 24.99
C CYS A 3 -18.74 -17.41 23.92
N MET A 4 -18.75 -16.56 22.90
CA MET A 4 -18.24 -16.75 21.55
C MET A 4 -16.72 -16.88 21.46
N GLU A 5 -16.29 -17.82 20.62
CA GLU A 5 -14.94 -17.92 20.09
C GLU A 5 -14.59 -16.70 19.22
N SER A 6 -13.51 -16.03 19.58
CA SER A 6 -12.86 -15.01 18.76
C SER A 6 -12.14 -15.66 17.57
N LYS A 7 -12.75 -15.62 16.38
CA LYS A 7 -12.06 -15.99 15.13
C LYS A 7 -11.07 -14.89 14.74
N GLY A 8 -9.81 -15.11 15.10
CA GLY A 8 -8.68 -14.35 14.58
C GLY A 8 -8.59 -14.48 13.06
N LEU A 9 -8.50 -13.34 12.37
CA LEU A 9 -8.26 -13.29 10.93
C LEU A 9 -6.76 -13.54 10.68
N LEU A 10 -6.35 -14.80 10.76
CA LEU A 10 -5.04 -15.25 10.29
C LEU A 10 -5.09 -15.41 8.77
N VAL A 11 -4.45 -14.50 8.03
CA VAL A 11 -4.21 -14.68 6.59
C VAL A 11 -2.74 -15.03 6.37
N HIS A 12 -2.45 -16.33 6.45
CA HIS A 12 -1.34 -16.98 5.74
C HIS A 12 -1.92 -17.46 4.38
N SER A 13 -1.29 -17.47 3.20
CA SER A 13 0.09 -17.71 2.79
C SER A 13 0.23 -17.62 1.24
N ASN A 14 1.48 -17.74 0.76
CA ASN A 14 1.97 -18.20 -0.56
C ASN A 14 2.21 -17.23 -1.72
N GLY A 15 3.47 -16.78 -1.80
CA GLY A 15 4.04 -15.87 -2.81
C GLY A 15 4.56 -16.49 -4.11
N TYR A 16 4.04 -17.62 -4.61
CA TYR A 16 4.60 -18.27 -5.81
C TYR A 16 3.61 -18.59 -6.95
N ARG A 17 2.36 -18.09 -6.92
CA ARG A 17 1.36 -18.34 -7.99
C ARG A 17 0.67 -17.11 -8.60
N LEU A 18 1.22 -15.91 -8.40
CA LEU A 18 0.45 -14.65 -8.48
C LEU A 18 0.43 -13.91 -9.84
N LEU A 19 0.76 -14.55 -10.97
CA LEU A 19 0.86 -13.85 -12.27
C LEU A 19 -0.04 -14.37 -13.41
N LYS A 20 -0.78 -15.48 -13.24
CA LYS A 20 -1.75 -15.94 -14.25
C LYS A 20 -3.18 -15.58 -13.80
N GLY A 21 -3.85 -14.69 -14.54
CA GLY A 21 -5.31 -14.48 -14.43
C GLY A 21 -5.79 -13.22 -13.71
N ARG A 22 -4.93 -12.24 -13.39
CA ARG A 22 -5.41 -10.95 -12.86
C ARG A 22 -6.03 -10.12 -14.00
N VAL A 23 -7.35 -10.02 -14.00
CA VAL A 23 -8.06 -9.04 -14.84
C VAL A 23 -8.06 -7.70 -14.10
N SER A 24 -7.51 -6.67 -14.74
CA SER A 24 -7.64 -5.29 -14.27
C SER A 24 -8.96 -4.72 -14.76
N GLU A 25 -9.73 -4.12 -13.86
CA GLU A 25 -11.04 -3.54 -14.18
C GLU A 25 -10.98 -2.04 -13.84
N ALA A 26 -11.11 -1.18 -14.86
CA ALA A 26 -11.21 0.26 -14.66
C ALA A 26 -12.46 0.59 -13.82
N GLY A 27 -12.36 1.58 -12.94
CA GLY A 27 -13.39 1.92 -11.96
C GLY A 27 -13.45 0.97 -10.75
N ARG A 28 -12.71 -0.15 -10.75
CA ARG A 28 -12.67 -1.07 -9.61
C ARG A 28 -11.74 -0.56 -8.53
N ILE A 29 -12.15 -0.73 -7.27
CA ILE A 29 -11.31 -0.39 -6.11
C ILE A 29 -10.45 -1.58 -5.73
N TYR A 30 -9.17 -1.33 -5.50
CA TYR A 30 -8.19 -2.31 -5.07
C TYR A 30 -7.51 -1.89 -3.78
N SER A 31 -7.29 -2.87 -2.89
CA SER A 31 -6.36 -2.75 -1.76
C SER A 31 -5.05 -3.44 -2.12
N ILE A 32 -3.96 -2.69 -2.13
CA ILE A 32 -2.63 -3.13 -2.53
C ILE A 32 -1.66 -3.07 -1.35
N THR A 33 -0.80 -4.09 -1.25
CA THR A 33 0.38 -4.08 -0.37
C THR A 33 1.65 -4.29 -1.19
N VAL A 34 2.60 -3.36 -1.05
CA VAL A 34 3.93 -3.45 -1.67
C VAL A 34 4.99 -3.45 -0.58
N VAL A 35 5.88 -4.45 -0.60
CA VAL A 35 6.86 -4.71 0.47
C VAL A 35 8.28 -4.49 -0.03
N THR A 36 9.12 -3.84 0.77
CA THR A 36 10.54 -3.63 0.46
C THR A 36 11.28 -4.96 0.38
N HIS A 37 12.34 -5.01 -0.42
CA HIS A 37 13.17 -6.19 -0.55
C HIS A 37 13.72 -6.61 0.82
N GLN A 38 13.59 -7.90 1.14
CA GLN A 38 13.95 -8.47 2.46
C GLN A 38 13.31 -7.76 3.66
N ARG A 39 12.18 -7.05 3.46
CA ARG A 39 11.49 -6.28 4.52
C ARG A 39 12.40 -5.25 5.20
N ARG A 40 13.35 -4.68 4.45
CA ARG A 40 14.23 -3.63 4.95
C ARG A 40 13.40 -2.40 5.36
N PRO A 41 13.54 -1.88 6.60
CA PRO A 41 12.70 -0.81 7.13
C PRO A 41 13.20 0.58 6.67
N LEU A 42 13.29 0.79 5.35
CA LEU A 42 13.86 2.00 4.74
C LEU A 42 13.07 3.27 5.07
N PHE A 43 11.77 3.13 5.31
CA PHE A 43 10.86 4.26 5.54
C PHE A 43 10.81 4.70 7.01
N ARG A 44 11.66 4.13 7.88
CA ARG A 44 11.96 4.72 9.19
C ARG A 44 12.62 6.09 9.05
N ASP A 45 13.43 6.29 8.00
CA ASP A 45 13.83 7.64 7.63
C ASP A 45 12.64 8.33 6.96
N PHE A 46 12.09 9.32 7.67
CA PHE A 46 10.94 10.11 7.21
C PHE A 46 11.15 10.68 5.81
N ARG A 47 12.36 11.14 5.47
CA ARG A 47 12.66 11.74 4.15
C ARG A 47 12.52 10.70 3.04
N VAL A 48 12.92 9.46 3.29
CA VAL A 48 12.76 8.35 2.34
C VAL A 48 11.29 7.98 2.21
N GLY A 49 10.55 7.94 3.33
CA GLY A 49 9.10 7.78 3.32
C GLY A 49 8.40 8.85 2.49
N ARG A 50 8.83 10.11 2.58
CA ARG A 50 8.31 11.22 1.77
C ARG A 50 8.52 11.02 0.27
N LEU A 51 9.67 10.49 -0.16
CA LEU A 51 9.88 10.17 -1.59
C LEU A 51 8.86 9.15 -2.11
N VAL A 52 8.45 8.18 -1.27
CA VAL A 52 7.37 7.24 -1.62
C VAL A 52 6.03 7.94 -1.72
N VAL A 53 5.69 8.79 -0.75
CA VAL A 53 4.44 9.57 -0.77
C VAL A 53 4.36 10.43 -2.03
N ASP A 54 5.45 11.06 -2.44
CA ASP A 54 5.48 11.90 -3.63
C ASP A 54 5.21 11.07 -4.90
N GLN A 55 5.62 9.80 -4.95
CA GLN A 55 5.26 8.91 -6.05
C GLN A 55 3.79 8.46 -6.01
N LEU A 56 3.20 8.24 -4.83
CA LEU A 56 1.76 7.97 -4.69
C LEU A 56 0.94 9.15 -5.22
N LYS A 57 1.32 10.38 -4.81
CA LYS A 57 0.69 11.62 -5.29
C LYS A 57 0.88 11.80 -6.79
N HIS A 58 2.09 11.55 -7.31
CA HIS A 58 2.34 11.68 -8.74
C HIS A 58 1.45 10.77 -9.58
N ILE A 59 1.25 9.52 -9.17
CA ILE A 59 0.36 8.58 -9.89
C ILE A 59 -1.10 9.00 -9.78
N HIS A 60 -1.52 9.52 -8.62
CA HIS A 60 -2.85 10.09 -8.44
C HIS A 60 -3.09 11.30 -9.36
N HIS A 61 -2.16 12.27 -9.38
CA HIS A 61 -2.29 13.48 -10.19
C HIS A 61 -2.20 13.22 -11.70
N ALA A 62 -1.57 12.13 -12.11
CA ALA A 62 -1.55 11.67 -13.50
C ALA A 62 -2.83 10.91 -13.92
N ASP A 63 -3.86 10.87 -13.07
CA ASP A 63 -5.14 10.15 -13.25
C ASP A 63 -5.00 8.66 -13.61
N HIS A 64 -3.90 8.02 -13.20
CA HIS A 64 -3.77 6.57 -13.33
C HIS A 64 -4.61 5.84 -12.27
N VAL A 65 -4.81 6.48 -11.12
CA VAL A 65 -5.61 5.98 -10.00
C VAL A 65 -6.24 7.15 -9.26
N ARG A 66 -7.39 6.90 -8.62
CA ARG A 66 -7.88 7.77 -7.56
C ARG A 66 -7.55 7.15 -6.20
N SER A 67 -6.44 7.62 -5.60
CA SER A 67 -6.10 7.27 -4.21
C SER A 67 -7.24 7.61 -3.25
N LEU A 68 -7.65 6.63 -2.45
CA LEU A 68 -8.71 6.75 -1.44
C LEU A 68 -8.13 6.78 -0.03
N ALA A 69 -7.15 5.92 0.24
CA ALA A 69 -6.38 5.92 1.49
C ALA A 69 -5.03 5.24 1.29
N TRP A 70 -4.01 5.64 2.03
CA TRP A 70 -2.73 4.95 2.07
C TRP A 70 -2.00 5.16 3.39
N VAL A 71 -1.08 4.25 3.69
CA VAL A 71 -0.07 4.40 4.74
C VAL A 71 1.26 3.83 4.26
N VAL A 72 2.34 4.55 4.50
CA VAL A 72 3.71 4.05 4.31
C VAL A 72 4.20 3.59 5.67
N MET A 73 4.25 2.27 5.86
CA MET A 73 4.82 1.60 7.03
C MET A 73 6.35 1.54 6.90
N PRO A 74 7.13 1.18 7.94
CA PRO A 74 8.59 1.18 7.86
C PRO A 74 9.22 0.42 6.67
N ASP A 75 8.62 -0.70 6.26
CA ASP A 75 9.15 -1.64 5.26
C ASP A 75 8.12 -2.00 4.17
N HIS A 76 6.94 -1.37 4.15
CA HIS A 76 5.90 -1.65 3.18
C HIS A 76 4.91 -0.50 3.09
N ILE A 77 4.01 -0.56 2.11
CA ILE A 77 2.88 0.36 2.00
C ILE A 77 1.58 -0.43 1.93
N HIS A 78 0.51 0.17 2.44
CA HIS A 78 -0.85 -0.20 2.11
C HIS A 78 -1.49 0.94 1.32
N TRP A 79 -2.16 0.59 0.21
CA TRP A 79 -2.75 1.58 -0.68
C TRP A 79 -4.11 1.11 -1.19
N LEU A 80 -5.14 1.89 -0.87
CA LEU A 80 -6.50 1.74 -1.36
C LEU A 80 -6.75 2.78 -2.44
N PHE A 81 -7.10 2.33 -3.64
CA PHE A 81 -7.41 3.23 -4.74
C PHE A 81 -8.42 2.64 -5.72
N GLU A 82 -9.14 3.51 -6.40
CA GLU A 82 -9.90 3.17 -7.61
C GLU A 82 -8.97 3.21 -8.82
N LEU A 83 -8.94 2.13 -9.60
CA LEU A 83 -8.15 2.04 -10.82
C LEU A 83 -8.82 2.85 -11.93
N ARG A 84 -8.04 3.61 -12.71
CA ARG A 84 -8.54 4.40 -13.84
C ARG A 84 -8.18 3.69 -15.16
N ASP A 85 -7.82 4.43 -16.20
CA ASP A 85 -7.53 3.88 -17.54
C ASP A 85 -6.11 3.30 -17.63
N SER A 86 -5.78 2.36 -16.75
CA SER A 86 -4.50 1.64 -16.74
C SER A 86 -4.68 0.26 -16.12
N SER A 87 -3.82 -0.69 -16.45
CA SER A 87 -3.79 -1.97 -15.73
C SER A 87 -3.14 -1.82 -14.35
N LEU A 88 -3.51 -2.69 -13.42
CA LEU A 88 -2.89 -2.72 -12.09
C LEU A 88 -1.38 -3.00 -12.18
N GLY A 89 -0.96 -3.81 -13.16
CA GLY A 89 0.44 -4.10 -13.45
C GLY A 89 1.22 -2.85 -13.85
N GLU A 90 0.66 -2.00 -14.71
CA GLU A 90 1.30 -0.75 -15.15
C GLU A 90 1.42 0.25 -14.01
N VAL A 91 0.37 0.44 -13.21
CA VAL A 91 0.40 1.30 -12.02
C VAL A 91 1.52 0.85 -11.08
N MET A 92 1.59 -0.45 -10.78
CA MET A 92 2.61 -0.99 -9.89
C MET A 92 4.02 -0.94 -10.48
N CYS A 93 4.17 -1.14 -11.79
CA CYS A 93 5.45 -0.99 -12.46
C CYS A 93 5.96 0.45 -12.37
N ARG A 94 5.11 1.43 -12.71
CA ARG A 94 5.42 2.87 -12.62
C ARG A 94 5.75 3.28 -11.19
N PHE A 95 4.93 2.89 -10.23
CA PHE A 95 5.16 3.17 -8.82
C PHE A 95 6.51 2.65 -8.34
N LYS A 96 6.78 1.36 -8.56
CA LYS A 96 7.97 0.70 -8.03
C LYS A 96 9.25 1.19 -8.72
N SER A 97 9.21 1.40 -10.03
CA SER A 97 10.37 1.87 -10.79
C SER A 97 10.78 3.29 -10.37
N ARG A 98 9.82 4.23 -10.32
CA ARG A 98 10.10 5.63 -9.99
C ARG A 98 10.50 5.81 -8.54
N SER A 99 9.83 5.14 -7.60
CA SER A 99 10.22 5.20 -6.18
C SER A 99 11.60 4.58 -5.95
N SER A 100 11.91 3.45 -6.61
CA SER A 100 13.27 2.87 -6.54
C SER A 100 14.32 3.83 -7.06
N LEU A 101 14.06 4.49 -8.20
CA LEU A 101 15.00 5.44 -8.79
C LEU A 101 15.29 6.61 -7.85
N GLN A 102 14.25 7.25 -7.30
CA GLN A 102 14.41 8.41 -6.42
C GLN A 102 15.14 8.06 -5.12
N ILE A 103 14.82 6.90 -4.53
CA ILE A 103 15.42 6.48 -3.27
C ILE A 103 16.87 6.01 -3.48
N ASN A 104 17.15 5.30 -4.57
CA ASN A 104 18.53 4.93 -4.92
C ASN A 104 19.40 6.17 -5.15
N ARG A 105 18.87 7.20 -5.82
CA ARG A 105 19.53 8.51 -5.95
C ARG A 105 19.77 9.17 -4.60
N HIS A 106 18.79 9.18 -3.71
CA HIS A 106 18.92 9.74 -2.35
C HIS A 106 20.07 9.08 -1.57
N PHE A 107 20.18 7.76 -1.65
CA PHE A 107 21.26 7.01 -0.98
C PHE A 107 22.57 6.94 -1.76
N LYS A 108 22.66 7.53 -2.97
CA LYS A 108 23.78 7.34 -3.91
C LYS A 108 24.14 5.86 -4.10
N SER A 109 23.13 5.00 -4.13
CA SER A 109 23.28 3.55 -4.18
C SER A 109 22.58 2.97 -5.40
N GLN A 110 22.86 1.70 -5.69
CA GLN A 110 22.13 0.91 -6.66
C GLN A 110 21.60 -0.33 -5.95
N GLY A 111 20.39 -0.74 -6.28
CA GLY A 111 19.83 -1.93 -5.67
C GLY A 111 18.32 -2.06 -5.83
N ARG A 112 17.85 -3.23 -5.45
CA ARG A 112 16.44 -3.58 -5.46
C ARG A 112 15.77 -3.00 -4.22
N LEU A 113 14.84 -2.07 -4.42
CA LEU A 113 14.08 -1.50 -3.32
C LEU A 113 12.90 -2.40 -2.90
N TRP A 114 12.20 -2.98 -3.87
CA TRP A 114 10.96 -3.73 -3.63
C TRP A 114 11.11 -5.23 -3.90
N GLN A 115 10.33 -6.06 -3.19
CA GLN A 115 10.15 -7.48 -3.54
C GLN A 115 9.55 -7.64 -4.94
N LYS A 116 9.69 -8.82 -5.54
CA LYS A 116 9.01 -9.15 -6.81
C LYS A 116 7.49 -9.23 -6.55
N GLY A 117 6.69 -8.67 -7.47
CA GLY A 117 5.23 -8.67 -7.34
C GLY A 117 4.68 -7.69 -6.31
N TYR A 118 3.41 -7.86 -5.98
CA TYR A 118 2.63 -7.12 -4.98
C TYR A 118 1.39 -7.94 -4.61
N HIS A 119 0.88 -7.74 -3.40
CA HIS A 119 -0.41 -8.31 -3.00
C HIS A 119 -1.52 -7.33 -3.38
N ASP A 120 -2.61 -7.87 -3.90
CA ASP A 120 -3.79 -7.11 -4.33
C ASP A 120 -5.07 -7.83 -3.91
N ARG A 121 -6.11 -7.03 -3.70
CA ARG A 121 -7.47 -7.50 -3.49
C ARG A 121 -8.44 -6.53 -4.15
N ALA A 122 -9.21 -7.00 -5.12
CA ALA A 122 -10.32 -6.24 -5.67
C ALA A 122 -11.47 -6.22 -4.65
N LEU A 123 -11.91 -5.02 -4.25
CA LEU A 123 -13.00 -4.86 -3.29
C LEU A 123 -14.35 -5.07 -3.98
N ARG A 124 -15.31 -5.71 -3.31
CA ARG A 124 -16.69 -5.85 -3.78
C ARG A 124 -17.50 -4.58 -3.49
N LYS A 125 -18.61 -4.38 -4.20
CA LYS A 125 -19.42 -3.16 -4.09
C LYS A 125 -20.05 -2.98 -2.71
N GLU A 126 -20.29 -4.08 -2.01
CA GLU A 126 -20.96 -4.12 -0.70
C GLU A 126 -20.00 -3.91 0.47
N GLU A 127 -18.69 -3.85 0.21
CA GLU A 127 -17.70 -3.64 1.27
C GLU A 127 -17.70 -2.20 1.76
N ASP A 128 -17.61 -2.00 3.08
CA ASP A 128 -17.50 -0.68 3.69
C ASP A 128 -16.10 -0.08 3.44
N LEU A 129 -16.02 0.78 2.43
CA LEU A 129 -14.79 1.49 2.06
C LEU A 129 -14.22 2.33 3.20
N LYS A 130 -15.07 2.95 4.03
CA LYS A 130 -14.60 3.79 5.16
C LYS A 130 -14.00 2.91 6.25
N ALA A 131 -14.60 1.76 6.54
CA ALA A 131 -14.03 0.80 7.48
C ALA A 131 -12.65 0.29 7.02
N ILE A 132 -12.50 -0.02 5.73
CA ILE A 132 -11.22 -0.46 5.16
C ILE A 132 -10.19 0.67 5.18
N ALA A 133 -10.57 1.89 4.80
CA ALA A 133 -9.70 3.06 4.85
C ALA A 133 -9.21 3.34 6.27
N ARG A 134 -10.11 3.31 7.27
CA ARG A 134 -9.75 3.44 8.69
C ARG A 134 -8.78 2.35 9.11
N TYR A 135 -9.05 1.09 8.76
CA TYR A 135 -8.12 -0.01 9.05
C TYR A 135 -6.72 0.28 8.48
N ILE A 136 -6.65 0.72 7.22
CA ILE A 136 -5.40 1.02 6.53
C ILE A 136 -4.61 2.10 7.27
N VAL A 137 -5.21 3.27 7.53
CA VAL A 137 -4.48 4.38 8.16
C VAL A 137 -4.13 4.08 9.61
N PHE A 138 -4.88 3.23 10.32
CA PHE A 138 -4.63 2.88 11.72
C PHE A 138 -3.55 1.80 11.91
N ASN A 139 -2.98 1.25 10.83
CA ASN A 139 -1.90 0.26 10.93
C ASN A 139 -0.69 0.70 11.76
N PRO A 140 -0.21 1.96 11.73
CA PRO A 140 0.89 2.41 12.58
C PRO A 140 0.59 2.26 14.07
N VAL A 141 -0.64 2.56 14.49
CA VAL A 141 -1.09 2.39 15.89
C VAL A 141 -1.14 0.91 16.24
N ARG A 142 -1.74 0.09 15.38
CA ARG A 142 -1.84 -1.37 15.57
C ARG A 142 -0.47 -2.06 15.62
N ALA A 143 0.50 -1.54 14.90
CA ALA A 143 1.88 -2.02 14.89
C ALA A 143 2.71 -1.49 16.07
N GLY A 144 2.13 -0.65 16.94
CA GLY A 144 2.82 -0.06 18.09
C GLY A 144 3.87 1.00 17.71
N LEU A 145 3.81 1.58 16.51
CA LEU A 145 4.74 2.63 16.09
C LEU A 145 4.44 3.97 16.76
N VAL A 146 3.16 4.22 17.03
CA VAL A 146 2.64 5.43 17.68
C VAL A 146 1.42 5.07 18.53
N GLN A 147 1.10 5.88 19.54
CA GLN A 147 -0.12 5.69 20.34
C GLN A 147 -1.35 6.34 19.72
N ARG A 148 -1.16 7.46 19.00
CA ARG A 148 -2.24 8.18 18.31
C ARG A 148 -1.93 8.27 16.83
N LEU A 149 -2.96 8.16 15.99
CA LEU A 149 -2.82 8.25 14.53
C LEU A 149 -2.17 9.58 14.08
N GLY A 150 -2.49 10.68 14.75
CA GLY A 150 -1.94 12.01 14.45
C GLY A 150 -0.43 12.12 14.63
N ASP A 151 0.20 11.19 15.35
CA ASP A 151 1.65 11.19 15.58
C ASP A 151 2.41 10.50 14.44
N TYR A 152 1.71 9.81 13.52
CA TYR A 152 2.32 9.17 12.36
C TYR A 152 2.17 10.06 11.12
N PRO A 153 3.26 10.49 10.47
CA PRO A 153 3.17 11.52 9.43
C PRO A 153 3.03 10.98 8.00
N LEU A 154 3.02 9.65 7.81
CA LEU A 154 3.07 9.02 6.48
C LEU A 154 1.78 8.24 6.17
N TRP A 155 0.63 8.90 6.26
CA TRP A 155 -0.66 8.38 5.80
C TRP A 155 -1.54 9.49 5.23
N ASP A 156 -2.59 9.11 4.51
CA ASP A 156 -3.65 10.01 4.02
C ASP A 156 -4.93 9.20 3.75
N ALA A 157 -6.09 9.84 3.85
CA ALA A 157 -7.38 9.27 3.48
C ALA A 157 -8.38 10.37 3.13
N ILE A 158 -9.15 10.19 2.05
CA ILE A 158 -10.06 11.23 1.55
C ILE A 158 -11.27 11.53 2.46
N TRP A 159 -11.42 10.80 3.57
CA TRP A 159 -12.56 10.88 4.48
C TRP A 159 -12.22 11.34 5.90
N LEU A 160 -10.93 11.49 6.23
CA LEU A 160 -10.45 11.70 7.59
C LEU A 160 -9.77 13.06 7.75
#